data_AF-A0A7W4WCS2-F1
#
_entry.id   AF-A0A7W4WCS2-F1
#
_cell.length_a   1.000
_cell.length_b   1.000
_cell.length_c   1.000
_cell.angle_alpha   90.00
_cell.angle_beta   90.00
_cell.angle_gamma   90.00
#
_symmetry.space_group_name_H-M   'P 1'
#
loop_
_entity.id
_entity.type
_entity.pdbx_description
1 polymer ?
#
loop_
_entity_poly.entity_id
_entity_poly.type
_entity_poly.pdbx_seq_one_letter_code
_entity_poly.pdbx_strand_id
1 'polypeptide(L)'
;MFQRLKVNRELEDEALNTIFFEDGEYEGRSVRVSKTNYLAFLSMRGNKVSEEIDKLIALLDGFPREQIELDLIHLFHAVNWRFHNIACAFVALGFHSQKVVAALWERIEAGSWVSPQLVATAYFIDENFEDRAIELFNSEATYYKSIVSIAAILDSQCEIETVSECSRANLEKAKEFDTDDSGNISLRWLGSLRETIS
;
A
#
# COMPACT_ATOMS: atom_id res chain seq x y z
N MET A 1 1.89 -16.05 16.36
CA MET A 1 1.27 -16.65 15.18
C MET A 1 0.64 -15.52 14.39
N PHE A 2 1.18 -15.15 13.22
CA PHE A 2 0.59 -14.06 12.43
C PHE A 2 -0.83 -14.46 12.03
N GLN A 3 -1.80 -13.65 12.42
CA GLN A 3 -3.21 -13.95 12.23
C GLN A 3 -3.56 -13.82 10.75
N ARG A 4 -4.32 -14.77 10.21
CA ARG A 4 -4.83 -14.68 8.84
C ARG A 4 -5.74 -13.47 8.74
N LEU A 5 -5.51 -12.62 7.73
CA LEU A 5 -6.34 -11.44 7.47
C LEU A 5 -7.81 -11.86 7.33
N LYS A 6 -8.68 -11.25 8.13
CA LYS A 6 -10.11 -11.56 8.16
C LYS A 6 -10.85 -10.57 7.26
N VAL A 7 -11.50 -11.09 6.23
CA VAL A 7 -12.31 -10.27 5.32
C VAL A 7 -13.55 -9.75 6.04
N ASN A 8 -13.75 -8.44 6.03
CA ASN A 8 -15.02 -7.79 6.38
C ASN A 8 -15.74 -7.44 5.08
N ARG A 9 -16.89 -8.07 4.82
CA ARG A 9 -17.62 -7.87 3.56
C ARG A 9 -18.15 -6.45 3.40
N GLU A 10 -18.54 -5.79 4.48
CA GLU A 10 -19.06 -4.43 4.42
C GLU A 10 -17.97 -3.46 3.92
N LEU A 11 -16.75 -3.57 4.46
CA LEU A 11 -15.60 -2.74 4.02
C LEU A 11 -15.19 -3.06 2.57
N GLU A 12 -15.28 -4.31 2.15
CA GLU A 12 -15.01 -4.70 0.75
C GLU A 12 -16.06 -4.11 -0.20
N ASP A 13 -17.33 -4.13 0.20
CA ASP A 13 -18.43 -3.57 -0.58
C ASP A 13 -18.31 -2.03 -0.65
N GLU A 14 -17.93 -1.36 0.45
CA GLU A 14 -17.62 0.08 0.47
C GLU A 14 -16.50 0.42 -0.51
N ALA A 15 -15.39 -0.34 -0.51
CA ALA A 15 -14.28 -0.16 -1.43
C ALA A 15 -14.69 -0.34 -2.91
N LEU A 16 -15.57 -1.30 -3.22
CA LEU A 16 -16.09 -1.54 -4.58
C LEU A 16 -17.06 -0.45 -5.07
N ASN A 17 -17.63 0.34 -4.17
CA ASN A 17 -18.54 1.44 -4.48
C ASN A 17 -17.82 2.80 -4.64
N THR A 18 -16.49 2.81 -4.59
CA THR A 18 -15.66 4.01 -4.80
C THR A 18 -15.55 4.42 -6.28
N ILE A 19 -15.03 5.61 -6.53
CA ILE A 19 -14.78 6.16 -7.88
C ILE A 19 -13.79 5.33 -8.72
N PHE A 20 -12.99 4.46 -8.08
CA PHE A 20 -12.00 3.61 -8.73
C PHE A 20 -12.61 2.40 -9.45
N PHE A 21 -13.91 2.17 -9.25
CA PHE A 21 -14.64 1.07 -9.83
C PHE A 21 -15.82 1.57 -10.67
N GLU A 22 -16.26 0.74 -11.59
CA GLU A 22 -17.45 0.95 -12.42
C GLU A 22 -18.20 -0.35 -12.63
N ASP A 23 -19.44 -0.25 -13.11
CA ASP A 23 -20.22 -1.42 -13.47
C ASP A 23 -19.64 -2.02 -14.74
N GLY A 24 -19.41 -3.33 -14.72
CA GLY A 24 -18.90 -4.08 -15.84
C GLY A 24 -19.45 -5.51 -15.84
N GLU A 25 -18.86 -6.34 -16.69
CA GLU A 25 -19.22 -7.74 -16.81
C GLU A 25 -17.98 -8.63 -16.71
N TYR A 26 -18.07 -9.68 -15.90
CA TYR A 26 -17.05 -10.71 -15.81
C TYR A 26 -17.72 -12.08 -15.85
N GLU A 27 -17.33 -12.92 -16.82
CA GLU A 27 -17.90 -14.26 -17.03
C GLU A 27 -19.44 -14.28 -17.07
N GLY A 28 -20.06 -13.31 -17.76
CA GLY A 28 -21.53 -13.25 -17.91
C GLY A 28 -22.28 -12.68 -16.71
N ARG A 29 -21.58 -12.12 -15.71
CA ARG A 29 -22.18 -11.54 -14.51
C ARG A 29 -21.86 -10.07 -14.39
N SER A 30 -22.88 -9.26 -14.08
CA SER A 30 -22.69 -7.85 -13.70
C SER A 30 -21.91 -7.78 -12.40
N VAL A 31 -20.74 -7.13 -12.44
CA VAL A 31 -19.85 -6.96 -11.29
C VAL A 31 -19.21 -5.57 -11.32
N ARG A 32 -18.69 -5.13 -10.19
CA ARG A 32 -17.84 -3.93 -10.14
C ARG A 32 -16.45 -4.28 -10.62
N VAL A 33 -15.97 -3.60 -11.65
CA VAL A 33 -14.63 -3.76 -12.22
C VAL A 33 -13.80 -2.52 -11.94
N SER A 34 -12.49 -2.72 -11.75
CA SER A 34 -11.57 -1.61 -11.55
C SER A 34 -11.40 -0.83 -12.86
N LYS A 35 -11.48 0.49 -12.79
CA LYS A 35 -11.22 1.40 -13.94
C LYS A 35 -9.76 1.34 -14.41
N THR A 36 -8.87 0.92 -13.52
CA THR A 36 -7.45 0.73 -13.80
C THR A 36 -7.00 -0.70 -13.62
N ASN A 37 -5.99 -1.13 -14.37
CA ASN A 37 -5.37 -2.43 -14.20
C ASN A 37 -4.43 -2.44 -12.98
N TYR A 38 -4.94 -2.84 -11.82
CA TYR A 38 -4.16 -2.93 -10.57
C TYR A 38 -2.90 -3.82 -10.65
N LEU A 39 -2.81 -4.73 -11.63
CA LEU A 39 -1.61 -5.54 -11.85
C LEU A 39 -0.47 -4.74 -12.49
N ALA A 40 -0.79 -3.70 -13.27
CA ALA A 40 0.24 -2.81 -13.81
C ALA A 40 1.01 -2.10 -12.68
N PHE A 41 0.33 -1.80 -11.57
CA PHE A 41 0.92 -1.14 -10.40
C PHE A 41 1.68 -2.08 -9.47
N LEU A 42 1.56 -3.40 -9.63
CA LEU A 42 2.19 -4.36 -8.70
C LEU A 42 3.72 -4.25 -8.70
N SER A 43 4.32 -4.02 -9.88
CA SER A 43 5.75 -3.79 -10.05
C SER A 43 6.09 -2.33 -10.40
N MET A 44 5.08 -1.51 -10.72
CA MET A 44 5.24 -0.18 -11.33
C MET A 44 6.20 -0.20 -12.53
N ARG A 45 6.19 -1.29 -13.32
CA ARG A 45 7.04 -1.45 -14.50
C ARG A 45 6.25 -1.96 -15.70
N GLY A 46 6.70 -1.55 -16.87
CA GLY A 46 6.20 -2.02 -18.16
C GLY A 46 5.48 -0.94 -18.94
N ASN A 47 5.22 -1.24 -20.22
CA ASN A 47 4.66 -0.30 -21.18
C ASN A 47 3.23 0.16 -20.85
N LYS A 48 2.48 -0.61 -20.07
CA LYS A 48 1.10 -0.27 -19.69
C LYS A 48 0.99 0.66 -18.49
N VAL A 49 2.07 0.89 -17.73
CA VAL A 49 2.00 1.67 -16.49
C VAL A 49 1.59 3.11 -16.77
N SER A 50 2.15 3.73 -17.80
CA SER A 50 1.80 5.12 -18.19
C SER A 50 0.32 5.25 -18.52
N GLU A 51 -0.24 4.34 -19.33
CA GLU A 51 -1.66 4.38 -19.71
C GLU A 51 -2.58 4.22 -18.49
N GLU A 52 -2.19 3.42 -17.50
CA GLU A 52 -2.98 3.25 -16.28
C GLU A 52 -2.82 4.42 -15.30
N ILE A 53 -1.66 5.08 -15.29
CA ILE A 53 -1.45 6.34 -14.55
C ILE A 53 -2.31 7.45 -15.12
N ASP A 54 -2.38 7.59 -16.45
CA ASP A 54 -3.21 8.62 -17.10
C ASP A 54 -4.69 8.49 -16.69
N LYS A 55 -5.18 7.26 -16.49
CA LYS A 55 -6.52 7.01 -15.97
C LYS A 55 -6.68 7.46 -14.52
N LEU A 56 -5.67 7.25 -13.66
CA LEU A 56 -5.70 7.75 -12.28
C LEU A 56 -5.66 9.28 -12.25
N ILE A 57 -4.86 9.92 -13.10
CA ILE A 57 -4.81 11.38 -13.23
C ILE A 57 -6.17 11.93 -13.66
N ALA A 58 -6.83 11.29 -14.63
CA ALA A 58 -8.17 11.69 -15.06
C ALA A 58 -9.21 11.63 -13.92
N LEU A 59 -9.03 10.73 -12.93
CA LEU A 59 -9.89 10.69 -11.74
C LEU A 59 -9.63 11.88 -10.79
N LEU A 60 -8.40 12.39 -10.70
CA LEU A 60 -8.08 13.58 -9.89
C LEU A 60 -8.82 14.81 -10.40
N ASP A 61 -8.92 14.96 -11.72
CA ASP A 61 -9.60 16.10 -12.35
C ASP A 61 -11.13 15.96 -12.35
N GLY A 62 -11.63 14.72 -12.25
CA GLY A 62 -13.04 14.40 -12.43
C GLY A 62 -13.90 14.44 -11.16
N PHE A 63 -13.28 14.44 -9.97
CA PHE A 63 -14.00 14.26 -8.70
C PHE A 63 -13.59 15.27 -7.61
N PRO A 64 -14.50 15.64 -6.70
CA PRO A 64 -14.16 16.48 -5.55
C PRO A 64 -13.11 15.83 -4.64
N ARG A 65 -12.21 16.65 -4.08
CA ARG A 65 -11.12 16.19 -3.20
C ARG A 65 -11.64 15.39 -2.00
N GLU A 66 -12.76 15.79 -1.42
CA GLU A 66 -13.36 15.13 -0.27
C GLU A 66 -13.84 13.71 -0.60
N GLN A 67 -14.38 13.50 -1.81
CA GLN A 67 -14.79 12.17 -2.28
C GLN A 67 -13.58 11.26 -2.49
N ILE A 68 -12.52 11.78 -3.12
CA ILE A 68 -11.28 11.03 -3.36
C ILE A 68 -10.63 10.62 -2.04
N GLU A 69 -10.58 11.52 -1.06
CA GLU A 69 -10.08 11.21 0.29
C GLU A 69 -10.87 10.06 0.93
N LEU A 70 -12.20 10.16 0.94
CA LEU A 70 -13.07 9.12 1.51
C LEU A 70 -12.87 7.77 0.82
N ASP A 71 -12.79 7.76 -0.50
CA ASP A 71 -12.65 6.55 -1.29
C ASP A 71 -11.31 5.85 -1.08
N LEU A 72 -10.21 6.61 -0.96
CA LEU A 72 -8.90 6.05 -0.62
C LEU A 72 -8.90 5.40 0.77
N ILE A 73 -9.60 6.01 1.74
CA ILE A 73 -9.74 5.43 3.08
C ILE A 73 -10.49 4.09 2.99
N HIS A 74 -11.60 4.01 2.25
CA HIS A 74 -12.30 2.74 2.03
C HIS A 74 -11.38 1.68 1.39
N LEU A 75 -10.57 2.06 0.39
CA LEU A 75 -9.62 1.13 -0.23
C LEU A 75 -8.60 0.59 0.78
N PHE A 76 -8.08 1.43 1.68
CA PHE A 76 -7.13 1.01 2.71
C PHE A 76 -7.79 0.21 3.85
N HIS A 77 -9.05 0.45 4.19
CA HIS A 77 -9.73 -0.30 5.26
C HIS A 77 -10.14 -1.71 4.85
N ALA A 78 -10.35 -1.94 3.56
CA ALA A 78 -10.55 -3.28 3.01
C ALA A 78 -9.30 -4.18 3.16
N VAL A 79 -9.47 -5.49 2.93
CA VAL A 79 -8.40 -6.50 3.04
C VAL A 79 -7.89 -6.94 1.68
N ASN A 80 -8.72 -6.84 0.65
CA ASN A 80 -8.37 -7.20 -0.72
C ASN A 80 -7.22 -6.33 -1.25
N TRP A 81 -6.06 -6.96 -1.35
CA TRP A 81 -4.80 -6.33 -1.74
C TRP A 81 -4.83 -5.59 -3.07
N ARG A 82 -5.77 -5.93 -3.97
CA ARG A 82 -5.92 -5.24 -5.25
C ARG A 82 -6.24 -3.77 -5.07
N PHE A 83 -7.03 -3.45 -4.05
CA PHE A 83 -7.43 -2.08 -3.72
C PHE A 83 -6.23 -1.26 -3.26
N HIS A 84 -5.36 -1.87 -2.45
CA HIS A 84 -4.15 -1.22 -1.96
C HIS A 84 -3.18 -0.86 -3.09
N ASN A 85 -3.05 -1.67 -4.14
CA ASN A 85 -2.20 -1.31 -5.28
C ASN A 85 -2.68 -0.04 -5.98
N ILE A 86 -4.00 0.08 -6.18
CA ILE A 86 -4.62 1.28 -6.78
C ILE A 86 -4.38 2.47 -5.85
N ALA A 87 -4.67 2.31 -4.56
CA ALA A 87 -4.50 3.37 -3.57
C ALA A 87 -3.03 3.83 -3.46
N CYS A 88 -2.06 2.92 -3.44
CA CYS A 88 -0.63 3.23 -3.41
C CYS A 88 -0.20 4.06 -4.62
N ALA A 89 -0.56 3.60 -5.82
CA ALA A 89 -0.23 4.32 -7.06
C ALA A 89 -0.86 5.71 -7.08
N PHE A 90 -2.12 5.83 -6.68
CA PHE A 90 -2.84 7.10 -6.65
C PHE A 90 -2.26 8.09 -5.63
N VAL A 91 -1.93 7.60 -4.42
CA VAL A 91 -1.31 8.42 -3.38
C VAL A 91 0.08 8.91 -3.82
N ALA A 92 0.86 8.04 -4.46
CA ALA A 92 2.18 8.39 -4.97
C ALA A 92 2.13 9.47 -6.07
N LEU A 93 1.02 9.62 -6.81
CA LEU A 93 0.81 10.69 -7.79
C LEU A 93 0.56 12.08 -7.16
N GLY A 94 0.61 12.20 -5.84
CA GLY A 94 0.56 13.48 -5.12
C GLY A 94 -0.77 13.80 -4.44
N PHE A 95 -1.74 12.88 -4.46
CA PHE A 95 -2.94 13.02 -3.66
C PHE A 95 -2.78 12.34 -2.30
N HIS A 96 -2.49 13.14 -1.27
CA HIS A 96 -2.53 12.69 0.11
C HIS A 96 -3.08 13.76 1.04
N SER A 97 -3.64 13.29 2.15
CA SER A 97 -4.05 14.10 3.29
C SER A 97 -3.66 13.37 4.57
N GLN A 98 -3.70 14.05 5.71
CA GLN A 98 -3.38 13.40 7.00
C GLN A 98 -4.26 12.17 7.27
N LYS A 99 -5.52 12.18 6.84
CA LYS A 99 -6.43 11.03 7.03
C LYS A 99 -6.07 9.86 6.13
N VAL A 100 -5.74 10.13 4.86
CA VAL A 100 -5.30 9.09 3.92
C VAL A 100 -3.98 8.46 4.40
N VAL A 101 -3.04 9.28 4.86
CA VAL A 101 -1.77 8.80 5.43
C VAL A 101 -2.01 7.97 6.68
N ALA A 102 -2.91 8.40 7.58
CA ALA A 102 -3.30 7.59 8.74
C ALA A 102 -3.87 6.22 8.33
N ALA A 103 -4.80 6.18 7.38
CA ALA A 103 -5.36 4.91 6.87
C ALA A 103 -4.31 4.00 6.21
N LEU A 104 -3.33 4.57 5.50
CA LEU A 104 -2.18 3.84 4.97
C LEU A 104 -1.38 3.17 6.10
N TRP A 105 -1.06 3.89 7.17
CA TRP A 105 -0.30 3.36 8.30
C TRP A 105 -1.08 2.30 9.09
N GLU A 106 -2.38 2.52 9.32
CA GLU A 106 -3.29 1.50 9.89
C GLU A 106 -3.24 0.22 9.04
N ARG A 107 -3.24 0.36 7.71
CA ARG A 107 -3.16 -0.78 6.80
C ARG A 107 -1.81 -1.48 6.83
N ILE A 108 -0.71 -0.73 6.98
CA ILE A 108 0.65 -1.28 7.14
C ILE A 108 0.72 -2.13 8.42
N GLU A 109 0.26 -1.60 9.55
CA GLU A 109 0.25 -2.33 10.82
C GLU A 109 -0.57 -3.61 10.71
N ALA A 110 -1.82 -3.49 10.25
CA ALA A 110 -2.75 -4.62 10.15
C ALA A 110 -2.41 -5.59 9.00
N GLY A 111 -1.57 -5.19 8.06
CA GLY A 111 -0.99 -6.03 7.01
C GLY A 111 -1.78 -6.15 5.71
N SER A 112 -1.05 -6.44 4.64
CA SER A 112 -1.61 -6.81 3.32
C SER A 112 -0.69 -7.77 2.57
N TRP A 113 -1.23 -8.49 1.57
CA TRP A 113 -0.37 -9.22 0.64
C TRP A 113 0.63 -8.30 -0.08
N VAL A 114 0.25 -7.04 -0.34
CA VAL A 114 1.08 -5.97 -0.92
C VAL A 114 1.64 -4.99 0.13
N SER A 115 1.94 -5.48 1.34
CA SER A 115 2.64 -4.67 2.36
C SER A 115 3.92 -4.00 1.85
N PRO A 116 4.74 -4.63 0.98
CA PRO A 116 5.91 -3.96 0.42
C PRO A 116 5.62 -2.64 -0.30
N GLN A 117 4.53 -2.60 -1.08
CA GLN A 117 4.07 -1.42 -1.81
C GLN A 117 3.52 -0.35 -0.85
N LEU A 118 2.76 -0.77 0.16
CA LEU A 118 2.25 0.14 1.20
C LEU A 118 3.40 0.86 1.92
N VAL A 119 4.41 0.11 2.39
CA VAL A 119 5.56 0.68 3.11
C VAL A 119 6.39 1.60 2.21
N ALA A 120 6.66 1.18 0.97
CA ALA A 120 7.40 2.02 0.03
C ALA A 120 6.62 3.31 -0.32
N THR A 121 5.30 3.24 -0.43
CA THR A 121 4.44 4.42 -0.62
C THR A 121 4.54 5.35 0.59
N ALA A 122 4.43 4.81 1.81
CA ALA A 122 4.53 5.61 3.03
C ALA A 122 5.88 6.35 3.09
N TYR A 123 6.98 5.68 2.79
CA TYR A 123 8.30 6.32 2.73
C TYR A 123 8.39 7.41 1.66
N PHE A 124 7.71 7.22 0.53
CA PHE A 124 7.72 8.19 -0.57
C PHE A 124 6.96 9.48 -0.25
N ILE A 125 5.92 9.42 0.59
CA ILE A 125 4.97 10.54 0.78
C ILE A 125 4.88 11.10 2.21
N ASP A 126 5.38 10.40 3.23
CA ASP A 126 5.30 10.84 4.63
C ASP A 126 6.67 11.32 5.13
N GLU A 127 6.77 12.62 5.41
CA GLU A 127 7.98 13.24 5.96
C GLU A 127 8.35 12.68 7.36
N ASN A 128 7.39 12.10 8.08
CA ASN A 128 7.60 11.51 9.41
C ASN A 128 7.69 9.99 9.35
N PHE A 129 8.09 9.43 8.20
CA PHE A 129 8.14 7.98 8.00
C PHE A 129 8.96 7.28 9.08
N GLU A 130 10.15 7.78 9.41
CA GLU A 130 11.08 7.12 10.32
C GLU A 130 10.46 6.88 11.70
N ASP A 131 9.83 7.89 12.29
CA ASP A 131 9.20 7.81 13.61
C ASP A 131 8.10 6.73 13.64
N ARG A 132 7.20 6.76 12.65
CA ARG A 132 6.10 5.79 12.55
C ARG A 132 6.58 4.39 12.21
N ALA A 133 7.58 4.29 11.34
CA ALA A 133 8.20 3.02 10.97
C ALA A 133 8.86 2.36 12.18
N ILE A 134 9.57 3.13 13.00
CA ILE A 134 10.20 2.63 14.24
C ILE A 134 9.14 2.16 15.23
N GLU A 135 8.05 2.91 15.41
CA GLU A 135 6.92 2.50 16.27
C GLU A 135 6.38 1.12 15.84
N LEU A 136 6.00 0.98 14.56
CA LEU A 136 5.49 -0.28 14.04
C LEU A 136 6.54 -1.39 14.05
N PHE A 137 7.81 -1.09 13.86
CA PHE A 137 8.89 -2.06 13.87
C PHE A 137 9.11 -2.65 15.28
N ASN A 138 8.83 -1.88 16.33
CA ASN A 138 8.86 -2.35 17.72
C ASN A 138 7.58 -3.11 18.13
N SER A 139 6.47 -2.95 17.41
CA SER A 139 5.21 -3.61 17.75
C SER A 139 5.17 -5.07 17.29
N GLU A 140 4.89 -6.00 18.21
CA GLU A 140 4.64 -7.41 17.88
C GLU A 140 3.31 -7.63 17.11
N ALA A 141 2.43 -6.64 17.10
CA ALA A 141 1.15 -6.70 16.40
C ALA A 141 1.31 -6.44 14.88
N THR A 142 2.38 -5.74 14.49
CA THR A 142 2.65 -5.39 13.09
C THR A 142 2.82 -6.63 12.23
N TYR A 143 2.17 -6.63 11.06
CA TYR A 143 2.23 -7.74 10.13
C TYR A 143 3.65 -8.03 9.60
N TYR A 144 4.01 -9.30 9.47
CA TYR A 144 5.39 -9.72 9.17
C TYR A 144 5.95 -9.14 7.86
N LYS A 145 5.16 -9.08 6.78
CA LYS A 145 5.63 -8.49 5.53
C LYS A 145 5.94 -7.01 5.69
N SER A 146 5.12 -6.30 6.47
CA SER A 146 5.34 -4.89 6.81
C SER A 146 6.62 -4.72 7.61
N ILE A 147 6.87 -5.58 8.61
CA ILE A 147 8.13 -5.56 9.39
C ILE A 147 9.35 -5.72 8.48
N VAL A 148 9.34 -6.73 7.60
CA VAL A 148 10.48 -6.99 6.69
C VAL A 148 10.68 -5.84 5.70
N SER A 149 9.60 -5.28 5.16
CA SER A 149 9.67 -4.12 4.26
C SER A 149 10.14 -2.85 4.96
N ILE A 150 9.65 -2.57 6.17
CA ILE A 150 10.08 -1.44 6.99
C ILE A 150 11.57 -1.55 7.27
N ALA A 151 12.04 -2.70 7.74
CA ALA A 151 13.46 -2.92 8.04
C ALA A 151 14.35 -2.67 6.81
N ALA A 152 13.93 -3.13 5.62
CA ALA A 152 14.69 -2.93 4.39
C ALA A 152 14.76 -1.44 3.96
N ILE A 153 13.65 -0.70 4.09
CA ILE A 153 13.62 0.73 3.79
C ILE A 153 14.48 1.50 4.79
N LEU A 154 14.30 1.25 6.08
CA LEU A 154 15.08 1.86 7.16
C LEU A 154 16.59 1.61 6.99
N ASP A 155 17.02 0.38 6.70
CA ASP A 155 18.43 0.03 6.51
C ASP A 155 19.06 0.67 5.27
N SER A 156 18.28 0.87 4.20
CA SER A 156 18.80 1.35 2.91
C SER A 156 18.63 2.83 2.66
N GLN A 157 17.64 3.47 3.29
CA GLN A 157 17.25 4.85 3.02
C GLN A 157 17.43 5.78 4.22
N CYS A 158 17.54 5.25 5.44
CA CYS A 158 17.61 6.05 6.66
C CYS A 158 18.95 5.82 7.39
N GLU A 159 19.49 6.85 8.01
CA GLU A 159 20.70 6.76 8.84
C GLU A 159 20.34 6.37 10.27
N ILE A 160 19.89 5.12 10.48
CA ILE A 160 19.48 4.67 11.81
C ILE A 160 20.68 4.11 12.55
N GLU A 161 21.13 4.84 13.58
CA GLU A 161 22.34 4.50 14.34
C GLU A 161 22.22 3.16 15.09
N THR A 162 21.04 2.83 15.62
CA THR A 162 20.82 1.54 16.30
C THR A 162 19.37 1.08 16.28
N VAL A 163 19.15 -0.15 15.81
CA VAL A 163 17.88 -0.87 15.92
C VAL A 163 17.76 -1.49 17.32
N SER A 164 16.61 -1.34 17.98
CA SER A 164 16.37 -1.89 19.33
C SER A 164 16.46 -3.43 19.33
N GLU A 165 16.73 -4.05 20.50
CA GLU A 165 16.68 -5.50 20.64
C GLU A 165 15.30 -6.07 20.28
N CYS A 166 14.23 -5.33 20.61
CA CYS A 166 12.86 -5.69 20.29
C CYS A 166 12.63 -5.73 18.77
N SER A 167 13.05 -4.68 18.05
CA SER A 167 12.99 -4.63 16.59
C SER A 167 13.78 -5.76 15.93
N ARG A 168 14.96 -6.11 16.46
CA ARG A 168 15.76 -7.25 15.95
C ARG A 168 15.01 -8.57 16.13
N ALA A 169 14.43 -8.81 17.31
CA ALA A 169 13.65 -10.00 17.58
C ALA A 169 12.39 -10.09 16.68
N ASN A 170 11.70 -8.96 16.49
CA ASN A 170 10.55 -8.87 15.60
C ASN A 170 10.93 -9.17 14.15
N LEU A 171 12.06 -8.62 13.67
CA LEU A 171 12.56 -8.87 12.33
C LEU A 171 12.88 -10.35 12.09
N GLU A 172 13.62 -10.98 13.00
CA GLU A 172 14.00 -12.39 12.85
C GLU A 172 12.76 -13.28 12.83
N LYS A 173 11.81 -13.04 13.73
CA LYS A 173 10.51 -13.72 13.72
C LYS A 173 9.72 -13.46 12.44
N ALA A 174 9.73 -12.24 11.91
CA ALA A 174 9.02 -11.91 10.68
C ALA A 174 9.60 -12.61 9.45
N LYS A 175 10.94 -12.72 9.37
CA LYS A 175 11.66 -13.42 8.30
C LYS A 175 11.32 -14.91 8.23
N GLU A 176 11.00 -15.56 9.36
CA GLU A 176 10.56 -16.96 9.36
C GLU A 176 9.28 -17.20 8.53
N PHE A 177 8.44 -16.17 8.35
CA PHE A 177 7.19 -16.24 7.60
C PHE A 177 7.27 -15.59 6.21
N ASP A 178 8.30 -14.79 5.93
CA ASP A 178 8.42 -14.08 4.68
C ASP A 178 9.05 -14.93 3.57
N THR A 179 8.19 -15.52 2.74
CA THR A 179 8.60 -16.33 1.59
C THR A 179 8.84 -15.54 0.31
N ASP A 180 8.36 -14.29 0.27
CA ASP A 180 8.26 -13.51 -0.97
C ASP A 180 9.36 -12.45 -1.10
N ASP A 181 10.27 -12.36 -0.12
CA ASP A 181 11.33 -11.35 -0.06
C ASP A 181 10.74 -9.92 -0.09
N SER A 182 9.83 -9.68 0.86
CA SER A 182 9.05 -8.46 1.00
C SER A 182 9.93 -7.21 1.13
N GLY A 183 11.14 -7.35 1.67
CA GLY A 183 12.14 -6.30 1.74
C GLY A 183 12.59 -5.85 0.36
N ASN A 184 13.09 -6.78 -0.47
CA ASN A 184 13.54 -6.46 -1.82
C ASN A 184 12.40 -6.00 -2.75
N ILE A 185 11.18 -6.53 -2.58
CA ILE A 185 10.01 -6.02 -3.32
C ILE A 185 9.78 -4.54 -3.01
N SER A 186 9.85 -4.15 -1.72
CA SER A 186 9.62 -2.76 -1.30
C SER A 186 10.64 -1.81 -1.91
N LEU A 187 11.93 -2.17 -1.85
CA LEU A 187 13.02 -1.38 -2.43
C LEU A 187 12.92 -1.24 -3.95
N ARG A 188 12.61 -2.34 -4.66
CA ARG A 188 12.42 -2.29 -6.12
C ARG A 188 11.24 -1.43 -6.52
N TRP A 189 10.14 -1.53 -5.77
CA TRP A 189 8.94 -0.76 -6.04
C TRP A 189 9.17 0.74 -5.77
N LEU A 190 9.87 1.10 -4.69
CA LEU A 190 10.31 2.48 -4.43
C LEU A 190 11.19 3.02 -5.57
N GLY A 191 12.13 2.21 -6.07
CA GLY A 191 12.94 2.58 -7.24
C GLY A 191 12.07 2.86 -8.47
N SER A 192 11.13 1.96 -8.79
CA SER A 192 10.20 2.14 -9.91
C SER A 192 9.31 3.37 -9.74
N LEU A 193 8.84 3.67 -8.51
CA LEU A 193 8.04 4.86 -8.23
C LEU A 193 8.82 6.13 -8.59
N ARG A 194 10.05 6.24 -8.08
CA ARG A 194 10.92 7.38 -8.35
C ARG A 194 11.11 7.55 -9.85
N GLU A 195 11.39 6.49 -10.60
CA GLU A 195 11.55 6.56 -12.06
C GLU A 195 10.29 6.95 -12.82
N THR A 196 9.10 6.60 -12.31
CA THR A 196 7.83 6.75 -13.04
C THR A 196 7.13 8.07 -12.73
N ILE A 197 7.28 8.59 -11.50
CA ILE A 197 6.53 9.76 -11.00
C ILE A 197 7.40 11.02 -10.93
N SER A 198 8.74 10.92 -11.06
CA SER A 198 9.62 12.11 -11.18
C SER A 198 9.62 12.72 -12.58
#